data_AF-A0A3N5LHT4-F1
#
_entry.id   AF-A0A3N5LHT4-F1
#
_cell.length_a   1.000
_cell.length_b   1.000
_cell.length_c   1.000
_cell.angle_alpha   90.00
_cell.angle_beta   90.00
_cell.angle_gamma   90.00
#
_symmetry.space_group_name_H-M   'P 1'
#
loop_
_entity.id
_entity.type
_entity.pdbx_description
1 polymer ?
#
loop_
_entity_poly.entity_id
_entity_poly.type
_entity_poly.pdbx_seq_one_letter_code
_entity_poly.pdbx_strand_id
1 'polypeptide(L)' 'MSDERRTLYTAEDLAQWDPQRQLGAPGEYPYTRGPHASMYTGRLWTMRQYAGFGTAAATNERFR' A
#
# COMPACT_ATOMS: atom_id res chain seq x y z
N MET A 1 -23.93 -5.22 -7.56
CA MET A 1 -22.98 -6.09 -8.29
C MET A 1 -22.32 -6.97 -7.25
N SER A 2 -22.85 -8.18 -7.04
CA SER A 2 -22.22 -9.13 -6.12
C SER A 2 -21.02 -9.73 -6.84
N ASP A 3 -19.83 -9.46 -6.31
CA ASP A 3 -18.61 -10.13 -6.73
C ASP A 3 -18.66 -11.58 -6.22
N GLU A 4 -18.78 -12.54 -7.14
CA GLU A 4 -18.88 -13.95 -6.82
C GLU A 4 -17.46 -14.48 -6.57
N ARG A 5 -17.08 -14.66 -5.30
CA ARG A 5 -15.72 -15.09 -4.94
C ARG A 5 -15.51 -16.56 -5.33
N ARG A 6 -14.50 -16.80 -6.17
CA ARG A 6 -14.08 -18.14 -6.62
C ARG A 6 -13.28 -18.88 -5.53
N THR A 7 -13.35 -20.21 -5.54
CA THR A 7 -12.61 -21.09 -4.60
C THR A 7 -11.13 -21.27 -4.99
N LEU A 8 -10.80 -21.17 -6.27
CA LEU A 8 -9.44 -21.31 -6.79
C LEU A 8 -9.20 -20.28 -7.89
N TYR A 9 -8.01 -19.66 -7.86
CA TYR A 9 -7.50 -18.81 -8.93
C TYR A 9 -6.28 -19.46 -9.56
N THR A 10 -6.21 -19.49 -10.88
CA THR A 10 -5.15 -20.12 -11.66
C THR A 10 -4.52 -19.12 -12.64
N ALA A 11 -3.50 -19.57 -13.40
CA ALA A 11 -2.84 -18.70 -14.38
C ALA A 11 -3.80 -18.24 -15.49
N GLU A 12 -4.81 -19.06 -15.82
CA GLU A 12 -5.84 -18.74 -16.82
C GLU A 12 -6.68 -17.52 -16.44
N ASP A 13 -6.84 -17.22 -15.15
CA ASP A 13 -7.55 -16.02 -14.69
C ASP A 13 -6.82 -14.72 -15.04
N LEU A 14 -5.52 -14.81 -15.39
CA LEU A 14 -4.69 -13.71 -15.84
C LEU A 14 -4.51 -13.69 -17.38
N ALA A 15 -5.32 -14.44 -18.14
CA ALA A 15 -5.13 -14.60 -19.60
C ALA A 15 -5.08 -13.27 -20.39
N GLN A 16 -5.70 -12.20 -19.89
CA GLN A 16 -5.70 -10.87 -20.52
C GLN A 16 -4.84 -9.84 -19.77
N TRP A 17 -4.05 -10.29 -18.80
CA TRP A 17 -3.25 -9.43 -17.94
C TRP A 17 -1.78 -9.48 -18.32
N ASP A 18 -1.19 -8.30 -18.53
CA ASP A 18 0.21 -8.12 -18.87
C ASP A 18 1.00 -7.63 -17.64
N PRO A 19 1.84 -8.47 -17.00
CA PRO A 19 2.63 -8.08 -15.86
C PRO A 19 3.60 -6.92 -16.15
N GLN A 20 4.16 -6.83 -17.34
CA GLN A 20 5.14 -5.78 -17.64
C GLN A 20 4.48 -4.41 -17.69
N ARG A 21 3.26 -4.33 -18.24
CA ARG A 21 2.52 -3.07 -18.38
C ARG A 21 1.69 -2.71 -17.16
N GLN A 22 1.11 -3.70 -16.49
CA GLN A 22 0.14 -3.48 -15.41
C GLN A 22 0.75 -3.64 -14.02
N LEU A 23 1.82 -4.43 -13.86
CA LEU A 23 2.53 -4.56 -12.59
C LEU A 23 3.78 -3.67 -12.53
N GLY A 24 4.58 -3.63 -13.60
CA GLY A 24 5.78 -2.78 -13.73
C GLY A 24 6.87 -3.06 -12.68
N ALA A 25 7.99 -2.33 -12.73
CA ALA A 25 9.04 -2.41 -11.71
C ALA A 25 8.70 -1.56 -10.46
N PRO A 26 9.20 -1.89 -9.26
CA PRO A 26 9.04 -1.02 -8.09
C PRO A 26 9.70 0.33 -8.33
N GLY A 27 9.03 1.43 -7.97
CA GLY A 27 9.54 2.79 -8.21
C GLY A 27 9.36 3.32 -9.63
N GLU A 28 8.72 2.55 -10.52
CA GLU A 28 8.44 2.95 -11.90
C GLU A 28 6.93 2.86 -12.18
N TYR A 29 6.45 3.66 -13.15
CA TYR A 29 5.05 3.57 -13.60
C TYR A 29 4.71 2.13 -14.04
N PRO A 30 3.53 1.57 -13.69
CA PRO A 30 2.37 2.20 -13.04
C PRO A 30 2.40 2.22 -11.50
N TYR A 31 3.54 1.97 -10.88
CA TYR A 31 3.76 1.98 -9.42
C TYR A 31 2.93 0.95 -8.64
N THR A 32 2.39 -0.07 -9.32
CA THR A 32 1.60 -1.15 -8.68
C THR A 32 2.41 -1.90 -7.62
N ARG A 33 3.74 -2.05 -7.82
CA ARG A 33 4.67 -2.64 -6.83
C ARG A 33 5.14 -1.67 -5.74
N GLY A 34 4.67 -0.42 -5.78
CA GLY A 34 5.04 0.65 -4.86
C GLY A 34 5.82 1.79 -5.54
N PRO A 35 5.78 3.00 -4.96
CA PRO A 35 6.37 4.21 -5.55
C PRO A 35 7.89 4.33 -5.39
N HIS A 36 8.53 3.46 -4.60
CA HIS A 36 9.97 3.51 -4.35
C HIS A 36 10.62 2.19 -4.74
N ALA A 37 11.81 2.22 -5.36
CA ALA A 37 12.51 1.02 -5.81
C ALA A 37 12.83 0.04 -4.67
N SER A 38 13.24 0.56 -3.50
CA SER A 38 13.58 -0.26 -2.33
C SER A 38 12.42 -0.48 -1.35
N MET A 39 11.35 0.31 -1.43
CA MET A 39 10.25 0.30 -0.44
C MET A 39 10.78 0.16 1.00
N TYR A 40 10.25 -0.79 1.76
CA TYR A 40 10.53 -1.01 3.17
C TYR A 40 11.85 -1.72 3.46
N THR A 41 12.57 -2.23 2.45
CA THR A 41 13.95 -2.71 2.65
C THR A 41 14.92 -1.53 2.79
N GLY A 42 14.60 -0.37 2.20
CA GLY A 42 15.36 0.87 2.35
C GLY A 42 14.87 1.76 3.51
N ARG A 43 13.57 1.98 3.62
CA ARG A 43 12.96 2.78 4.71
C ARG A 43 11.58 2.25 5.07
N LEU A 44 11.39 1.93 6.35
CA LEU A 44 10.09 1.51 6.88
C LEU A 44 9.04 2.61 6.72
N TRP A 45 7.76 2.20 6.69
CA TRP A 45 6.65 3.15 6.75
C TRP A 45 6.74 3.99 8.03
N THR A 46 6.24 5.22 7.95
CA THR A 46 6.16 6.06 9.15
C THR A 46 5.02 5.55 10.02
N MET A 47 5.34 5.04 11.21
CA MET A 47 4.35 4.75 12.24
C MET A 47 3.82 6.08 12.78
N ARG A 48 2.68 6.55 12.25
CA ARG A 48 2.09 7.84 12.62
C ARG A 48 0.92 7.64 13.57
N GLN A 49 1.20 7.76 14.87
CA GLN A 49 0.18 7.67 15.91
C GLN A 49 -0.79 8.85 15.81
N TYR A 50 -2.08 8.56 15.83
CA TYR A 50 -3.10 9.60 16.03
C TYR A 50 -3.11 10.04 17.50
N ALA A 51 -3.06 11.35 17.73
CA ALA A 51 -3.26 11.96 19.04
C ALA A 51 -4.07 13.24 18.90
N GLY A 52 -4.85 13.59 19.93
CA GLY A 52 -5.75 14.74 19.91
C GLY A 52 -6.98 14.50 20.78
N PHE A 53 -6.94 14.93 22.04
CA PHE A 53 -8.10 14.99 22.93
C PHE A 53 -7.87 16.07 23.99
N GLY A 54 -8.91 16.85 24.32
CA GLY A 54 -8.82 17.93 25.30
C GLY A 54 -8.17 19.20 24.72
N THR A 55 -7.22 19.79 25.44
CA THR A 55 -6.57 21.05 25.05
C THR A 55 -5.35 20.82 24.13
N ALA A 56 -4.93 21.87 23.43
CA ALA A 56 -3.70 21.84 22.63
C ALA A 56 -2.46 21.45 23.46
N ALA A 57 -2.39 21.89 24.73
CA ALA A 57 -1.30 21.54 25.63
C ALA A 57 -1.26 20.03 25.95
N ALA A 58 -2.40 19.41 26.28
CA ALA A 58 -2.49 17.98 26.56
C ALA A 58 -2.16 17.11 25.33
N THR A 59 -2.53 17.59 24.14
CA THR A 59 -2.19 16.92 22.88
C THR A 59 -0.69 17.04 22.57
N ASN A 60 -0.08 18.21 22.81
CA ASN A 60 1.36 18.41 22.64
C ASN A 60 2.20 17.55 23.60
N GLU A 61 1.76 17.39 24.84
CA GLU A 61 2.39 16.48 25.81
C GLU A 61 2.43 15.03 25.29
N ARG A 62 1.35 14.57 24.64
CA ARG A 62 1.27 13.21 24.09
C ARG A 62 2.10 12.97 22.82
N PHE A 63 2.46 14.03 22.10
CA PHE A 63 3.29 13.93 20.89
C PHE A 63 4.79 14.00 21.17
N ARG A 64 5.19 14.48 22.35
CA ARG A 64 6.59 14.63 22.77
C ARG A 64 7.15 13.32 23.32
#